data_AF-G2R3E0-F1
#
_entry.id   AF-G2R3E0-F1
#
_cell.length_a   1.000
_cell.length_b   1.000
_cell.length_c   1.000
_cell.angle_alpha   90.00
_cell.angle_beta   90.00
_cell.angle_gamma   90.00
#
_symmetry.space_group_name_H-M   'P 1'
#
loop_
_entity.id
_entity.type
_entity.pdbx_description
1 polymer ?
#
loop_
_entity_poly.entity_id
_entity_poly.type
_entity_poly.pdbx_seq_one_letter_code
_entity_poly.pdbx_strand_id
1 'polypeptide(L)'
;SLTHLRADMRWWFTTSDHQVKIVILVHLDRLQHTIIIERWEEEVPDRGAPLTRRREHLIAEGRLLEPVNQQKIVITGDGSMDPASYNV
;
A
#
# COMPACT_ATOMS: atom_id res chain seq x y z
N SER A 1 9.62 -10.26 -5.42
CA SER A 1 9.11 -9.37 -6.49
C SER A 1 8.10 -8.40 -5.87
N LEU A 2 7.76 -7.30 -6.55
CA LEU A 2 6.70 -6.39 -6.09
C LEU A 2 5.36 -7.11 -5.87
N THR A 3 5.03 -8.09 -6.70
CA THR A 3 3.81 -8.90 -6.56
C THR A 3 3.75 -9.66 -5.24
N HIS A 4 4.86 -10.28 -4.80
CA HIS A 4 4.90 -10.98 -3.51
C HIS A 4 4.76 -10.00 -2.33
N LEU A 5 5.42 -8.83 -2.38
CA LEU A 5 5.27 -7.81 -1.35
C LEU A 5 3.82 -7.32 -1.22
N ARG A 6 3.10 -7.19 -2.35
CA ARG A 6 1.67 -6.87 -2.34
C ARG A 6 0.81 -8.01 -1.78
N ALA A 7 1.20 -9.27 -1.97
CA ALA A 7 0.53 -10.40 -1.33
C ALA A 7 0.74 -10.38 0.20
N ASP A 8 1.98 -10.15 0.64
CA ASP A 8 2.34 -10.02 2.06
C ASP A 8 1.61 -8.85 2.71
N MET A 9 1.48 -7.72 2.02
CA MET A 9 0.66 -6.59 2.48
C MET A 9 -0.78 -7.00 2.76
N ARG A 10 -1.44 -7.76 1.85
CA ARG A 10 -2.81 -8.24 2.07
C ARG A 10 -2.88 -9.18 3.26
N TRP A 11 -1.88 -10.04 3.42
CA TRP A 11 -1.78 -10.96 4.55
C TRP A 11 -1.67 -10.21 5.89
N TRP A 12 -0.93 -9.11 5.96
CA TRP A 12 -0.82 -8.33 7.20
C TRP A 12 -2.17 -7.76 7.68
N PHE A 13 -3.01 -7.31 6.76
CA PHE A 13 -4.36 -6.84 7.10
C PHE A 13 -5.25 -7.96 7.65
N THR A 14 -5.27 -9.11 6.99
CA THR A 14 -6.14 -10.24 7.41
C THR A 14 -5.62 -10.94 8.67
N THR A 15 -4.32 -11.17 8.78
CA THR A 15 -3.76 -11.94 9.91
C THR A 15 -3.77 -11.16 11.22
N SER A 16 -3.79 -9.82 11.13
CA SER A 16 -3.87 -8.94 12.30
C SER A 16 -5.29 -8.72 12.79
N ASP A 17 -6.28 -9.44 12.25
CA ASP A 17 -7.70 -9.19 12.49
C ASP A 17 -8.07 -7.73 12.22
N HIS A 18 -7.57 -7.20 11.09
CA HIS A 18 -7.76 -5.81 10.68
C HIS A 18 -7.26 -4.79 11.72
N GLN A 19 -6.29 -5.12 12.58
CA GLN A 19 -5.69 -4.14 13.50
C GLN A 19 -4.61 -3.29 12.82
N VAL A 20 -3.91 -3.84 11.83
CA VAL A 20 -3.04 -3.06 10.95
C VAL A 20 -3.91 -2.19 10.05
N LYS A 21 -3.70 -0.88 10.04
CA LYS A 21 -4.45 0.06 9.17
C LYS A 21 -3.65 0.66 8.03
N ILE A 22 -2.33 0.57 8.12
CA ILE A 22 -1.42 1.08 7.09
C ILE A 22 -0.27 0.09 6.91
N VAL A 23 0.05 -0.23 5.66
CA VAL A 23 1.26 -0.97 5.28
C VAL A 23 2.06 -0.14 4.28
N ILE A 24 3.35 0.07 4.58
CA ILE A 24 4.29 0.71 3.66
C ILE A 24 5.13 -0.37 2.99
N LEU A 25 5.04 -0.46 1.66
CA LEU A 25 5.91 -1.32 0.86
C LEU A 25 7.03 -0.48 0.26
N VAL A 26 8.25 -1.00 0.33
CA VAL A 26 9.42 -0.44 -0.36
C VAL A 26 10.05 -1.54 -1.20
N HIS A 27 10.14 -1.32 -2.50
CA HIS A 27 10.71 -2.26 -3.45
C HIS A 27 11.78 -1.59 -4.30
N LEU A 28 12.99 -2.15 -4.30
CA LEU A 28 14.09 -1.76 -5.18
C LEU A 28 14.18 -2.73 -6.36
N ASP A 29 13.99 -2.23 -7.57
CA ASP A 29 14.37 -2.91 -8.81
C ASP A 29 15.72 -2.37 -9.27
N ARG A 30 16.75 -3.21 -9.15
CA ARG A 30 18.13 -2.84 -9.52
C ARG A 30 18.36 -2.83 -11.03
N LEU A 31 17.64 -3.65 -11.79
CA LEU A 31 17.79 -3.70 -13.24
C LEU A 31 17.23 -2.44 -13.88
N GLN A 32 16.12 -1.95 -13.34
CA GLN A 32 15.45 -0.72 -13.80
C GLN A 32 15.89 0.53 -13.03
N HIS A 33 16.87 0.43 -12.12
CA HIS A 33 17.32 1.52 -11.25
C HIS A 33 16.16 2.30 -10.62
N THR A 34 15.15 1.57 -10.15
CA THR A 34 13.88 2.16 -9.69
C THR A 34 13.57 1.72 -8.26
N ILE A 35 13.16 2.66 -7.41
CA ILE A 35 12.57 2.40 -6.11
C ILE A 35 11.07 2.71 -6.19
N ILE A 36 10.25 1.78 -5.75
CA ILE A 36 8.80 1.93 -5.64
C ILE A 36 8.45 1.94 -4.16
N ILE A 37 7.74 2.98 -3.71
CA ILE A 37 7.19 3.07 -2.36
C ILE A 37 5.67 3.11 -2.50
N GLU A 38 4.96 2.22 -1.81
CA GLU A 38 3.50 2.17 -1.80
C GLU A 38 2.97 2.29 -0.38
N ARG A 39 1.97 3.16 -0.19
CA ARG A 39 1.19 3.25 1.05
C ARG A 39 -0.16 2.60 0.81
N TRP A 40 -0.42 1.52 1.52
CA TRP A 40 -1.68 0.80 1.49
C TRP A 40 -2.44 1.03 2.78
N GLU A 41 -3.74 1.30 2.67
CA GLU A 41 -4.64 1.53 3.81
C GLU A 41 -5.88 0.66 3.67
N GLU A 42 -6.50 0.28 4.80
CA GLU A 42 -7.81 -0.39 4.75
C GLU A 42 -8.92 0.62 4.58
N GLU A 43 -9.74 0.42 3.56
CA GLU A 43 -10.94 1.20 3.35
C GLU A 43 -12.17 0.31 3.23
N VAL A 44 -13.33 0.90 3.51
CA VAL A 44 -14.60 0.30 3.14
C VAL A 44 -14.88 0.71 1.69
N PRO A 45 -15.07 -0.23 0.74
CA PRO A 45 -15.41 0.09 -0.63
C PRO A 45 -16.67 0.95 -0.66
N ASP A 46 -16.53 2.17 -1.15
CA ASP A 46 -17.67 3.05 -1.40
C ASP A 46 -18.41 2.54 -2.64
N ARG A 47 -19.45 1.75 -2.40
CA ARG A 47 -20.36 1.27 -3.46
C ARG A 47 -21.64 2.11 -3.55
N GLY A 48 -21.68 3.31 -2.95
CA GLY A 48 -22.89 4.13 -2.88
C GLY A 48 -24.07 3.43 -2.16
N ALA A 49 -23.77 2.40 -1.35
CA ALA A 49 -24.78 1.64 -0.64
C ALA A 49 -25.15 2.34 0.68
N PRO A 50 -26.44 2.48 1.02
CA PRO A 50 -26.87 3.07 2.27
C PRO A 50 -26.22 2.38 3.48
N LEU A 51 -25.82 3.17 4.49
CA LEU A 51 -25.45 2.62 5.79
C LEU A 51 -26.70 1.96 6.40
N THR A 52 -26.62 0.66 6.62
CA THR A 52 -27.63 -0.12 7.33
C THR A 52 -26.96 -0.84 8.49
N ARG A 53 -27.70 -1.19 9.54
CA ARG A 53 -27.14 -1.92 10.70
C ARG A 53 -26.35 -3.17 10.30
N ARG A 54 -26.81 -3.89 9.26
CA ARG A 54 -26.10 -5.06 8.73
C ARG A 54 -24.75 -4.67 8.11
N ARG A 55 -24.70 -3.56 7.36
CA ARG A 55 -23.46 -3.07 6.75
C ARG A 55 -22.48 -2.58 7.80
N GLU A 56 -22.94 -1.83 8.81
CA GLU A 56 -22.12 -1.40 9.95
C GLU A 56 -21.50 -2.60 10.67
N HIS A 57 -22.29 -3.64 10.94
CA HIS A 57 -21.81 -4.87 11.57
C HIS A 57 -20.72 -5.56 10.73
N LEU A 58 -20.91 -5.66 9.41
CA LEU A 58 -19.90 -6.26 8.51
C LEU A 58 -18.61 -5.43 8.40
N ILE A 59 -18.69 -4.10 8.56
CA ILE A 59 -17.50 -3.22 8.64
C ILE A 59 -16.77 -3.45 9.96
N ALA A 60 -17.51 -3.54 11.08
CA ALA A 60 -16.95 -3.81 12.39
C ALA A 60 -16.25 -5.17 12.46
N GLU A 61 -16.74 -6.17 11.73
CA GLU A 61 -16.12 -7.49 11.56
C GLU A 61 -14.98 -7.50 10.52
N GLY A 62 -14.63 -6.37 9.92
CA GLY A 62 -13.59 -6.27 8.89
C GLY A 62 -13.93 -6.94 7.55
N ARG A 63 -15.10 -7.58 7.41
CA ARG A 63 -15.51 -8.37 6.24
C ARG A 63 -15.75 -7.54 4.98
N LEU A 64 -15.89 -6.23 5.14
CA LEU A 64 -16.01 -5.28 4.04
C LEU A 64 -14.74 -4.43 3.88
N LEU A 65 -13.70 -4.63 4.68
CA LEU A 65 -12.45 -3.87 4.52
C LEU A 65 -11.64 -4.44 3.36
N GLU A 66 -11.09 -3.55 2.55
CA GLU A 66 -10.16 -3.91 1.49
C GLU A 66 -8.92 -3.01 1.50
N PRO A 67 -7.74 -3.56 1.19
CA PRO A 67 -6.54 -2.75 1.08
C PRO A 67 -6.55 -1.95 -0.22
N VAL A 68 -6.47 -0.64 -0.08
CA VAL A 68 -6.43 0.34 -1.16
C VAL A 68 -5.07 1.01 -1.18
N ASN A 69 -4.48 1.12 -2.37
CA ASN A 69 -3.22 1.85 -2.54
C ASN A 69 -3.53 3.35 -2.60
N GLN A 70 -3.23 4.05 -1.50
CA GLN A 70 -3.47 5.48 -1.37
C GLN A 70 -2.39 6.32 -2.06
N GLN A 71 -1.17 5.78 -2.10
CA GLN A 71 -0.04 6.51 -2.64
C GLN A 71 0.99 5.56 -3.23
N LYS A 72 1.44 5.90 -4.43
CA LYS A 72 2.56 5.25 -5.09
C LYS A 72 3.59 6.30 -5.49
N ILE A 73 4.79 6.18 -4.95
CA ILE A 73 5.95 6.98 -5.32
C ILE A 73 6.89 6.08 -6.12
N VAL A 74 7.35 6.59 -7.26
CA VAL A 74 8.34 5.91 -8.10
C VAL A 74 9.53 6.84 -8.20
N ILE A 75 10.69 6.37 -7.74
CA ILE A 75 11.96 7.07 -7.81
C ILE A 75 12.79 6.34 -8.85
N THR A 76 13.13 7.02 -9.95
CA THR A 76 13.99 6.48 -11.01
C THR A 76 15.35 7.17 -10.95
N GLY A 77 16.42 6.39 -11.10
CA GLY A 77 17.75 6.96 -11.33
C GLY A 77 17.83 7.63 -12.70
N ASP A 78 18.11 8.92 -12.70
CA ASP A 78 18.58 9.64 -13.88
C ASP A 78 20.07 9.29 -14.09
N GLY A 79 20.39 8.53 -15.15
CA GLY A 79 21.78 8.21 -15.50
C GLY A 79 22.66 9.42 -15.87
N SER A 80 22.08 10.62 -15.95
CA SER A 80 22.73 11.92 -16.14
C SER A 80 23.06 12.65 -14.83
N MET A 81 22.53 12.21 -13.68
CA MET A 81 22.83 12.81 -12.37
C MET A 81 23.76 11.91 -11.58
N ASP A 82 25.03 11.90 -11.96
CA ASP A 82 26.11 11.71 -11.01
C ASP A 82 26.42 13.11 -10.44
N PRO A 83 25.83 13.51 -9.30
CA PRO A 83 26.09 14.84 -8.75
C PRO A 83 27.57 14.88 -8.36
N ALA A 84 28.37 15.60 -9.14
CA ALA A 84 29.83 15.71 -9.02
C ALA A 84 30.34 16.19 -7.64
N SER A 85 29.44 16.56 -6.73
CA SER A 85 29.68 16.66 -5.29
C SER A 85 28.40 17.19 -4.63
N TYR A 86 28.02 16.62 -3.49
CA TYR A 86 27.21 17.35 -2.52
C TYR A 86 28.18 18.06 -1.60
N ASN A 87 28.41 19.36 -1.82
CA ASN A 87 29.01 20.18 -0.78
C ASN A 87 27.99 20.36 0.33
N VAL A 88 28.32 19.83 1.51
CA VAL A 88 27.63 20.08 2.77
C VAL A 88 28.35 21.20 3.51
#